data_AF-A0A2S7UTI7-F1
#
_entry.id   AF-A0A2S7UTI7-F1
#
_cell.length_a   1.000
_cell.length_b   1.000
_cell.length_c   1.000
_cell.angle_alpha   90.00
_cell.angle_beta   90.00
_cell.angle_gamma   90.00
#
_symmetry.space_group_name_H-M   'P 1'
#
loop_
_entity.id
_entity.type
_entity.pdbx_description
1 polymer ?
#
loop_
_entity_poly.entity_id
_entity_poly.type
_entity_poly.pdbx_seq_one_letter_code
_entity_poly.pdbx_strand_id
1 'polypeptide(L)'
;MLEYSLIFIAFLALLSIVFEEITHINKAKTTLFLGCLSWIILFIAAEPAQHELINHSLEENLLEIAVLWLFLMSTMTFVAYLNSKGVIQMAVQRLFPAKASVTIIMFLVAIFSLLLSAICDNITATLVSLTLLQSFNVDTRTKLRMAILVVFAVNSGGVALITGDVTTLMIYLEGHLQISQLFMLLLPSLVSVLFLAGIFSIGLKGQVITTPAKKGYETVDVLIAIIFFSTILSTMLFNVFFAIPPVLTFLTGLSVMFLVGQMYKNDKQEREVLEYIRQIEFDTLLFFLGILLLVGMLKEIGILQMVTQLYAQFDPMYSNYVAGIGSSLLDNVPLTAALLKAEPILNSAQWLGLTYAVGVGGSLLVIGSASGIIAMSKLKEITFFSYCRYIPALLVAYTIGYALTIYLGRYFY
;
A
#
# COMPACT_ATOMS: atom_id res chain seq x y z
N MET A 1 21.78 12.30 -25.86
CA MET A 1 22.52 11.12 -25.37
C MET A 1 22.32 10.91 -23.88
N LEU A 2 22.52 11.94 -23.05
CA LEU A 2 22.30 11.87 -21.60
C LEU A 2 20.89 11.37 -21.22
N GLU A 3 19.84 12.00 -21.76
CA GLU A 3 18.44 11.63 -21.49
C GLU A 3 18.18 10.15 -21.79
N TYR A 4 18.61 9.65 -22.96
CA TYR A 4 18.48 8.23 -23.31
C TYR A 4 19.20 7.30 -22.34
N SER A 5 20.38 7.67 -21.85
CA SER A 5 21.10 6.91 -20.82
C SER A 5 20.34 6.88 -19.50
N LEU A 6 19.76 8.00 -19.09
CA LEU A 6 18.98 8.13 -17.85
C LEU A 6 17.64 7.37 -17.93
N ILE A 7 16.97 7.40 -19.09
CA ILE A 7 15.81 6.55 -19.39
C ILE A 7 16.18 5.08 -19.27
N PHE A 8 17.30 4.70 -19.86
CA PHE A 8 17.76 3.32 -19.83
C PHE A 8 18.04 2.85 -18.39
N ILE A 9 18.61 3.72 -17.55
CA ILE A 9 18.80 3.45 -16.11
C ILE A 9 17.44 3.25 -15.41
N ALA A 10 16.47 4.13 -15.65
CA ALA A 10 15.13 3.99 -15.08
C ALA A 10 14.43 2.70 -15.55
N PHE A 11 14.57 2.35 -16.83
CA PHE A 11 14.05 1.11 -17.38
C PHE A 11 14.72 -0.12 -16.75
N LEU A 12 16.05 -0.12 -16.59
CA LEU A 12 16.77 -1.18 -15.88
C LEU A 12 16.31 -1.32 -14.43
N ALA A 13 16.02 -0.20 -13.75
CA ALA A 13 15.49 -0.24 -12.40
C ALA A 13 14.12 -0.92 -12.35
N LEU A 14 13.20 -0.54 -13.24
CA LEU A 14 11.89 -1.20 -13.35
C LEU A 14 12.02 -2.70 -13.68
N LEU A 15 12.90 -3.07 -14.61
CA LEU A 15 13.17 -4.48 -14.91
C LEU A 15 13.73 -5.22 -13.68
N SER A 16 14.60 -4.59 -12.89
CA SER A 16 15.16 -5.22 -11.69
C SER A 16 14.08 -5.53 -10.64
N ILE A 17 13.04 -4.69 -10.54
CA ILE A 17 11.88 -4.93 -9.66
C ILE A 17 11.09 -6.15 -10.16
N VAL A 18 10.75 -6.17 -11.45
CA VAL A 18 9.95 -7.25 -12.06
C VAL A 18 10.67 -8.60 -11.97
N PHE A 19 12.00 -8.60 -12.14
CA PHE A 19 12.82 -9.80 -12.14
C PHE A 19 13.45 -10.14 -10.78
N GLU A 20 13.07 -9.47 -9.69
CA GLU A 20 13.61 -9.74 -8.35
C GLU A 20 13.47 -11.22 -7.97
N GLU A 21 12.30 -11.82 -8.21
CA GLU A 21 12.05 -13.23 -7.87
C GLU A 21 12.94 -14.21 -8.65
N ILE A 22 13.37 -13.83 -9.86
CA ILE A 22 14.20 -14.67 -10.74
C ILE A 22 15.68 -14.45 -10.46
N THR A 23 16.09 -13.20 -10.25
CA THR A 23 17.50 -12.81 -10.07
C THR A 23 17.96 -12.95 -8.63
N HIS A 24 17.04 -12.98 -7.66
CA HIS A 24 17.29 -12.92 -6.23
C HIS A 24 18.08 -11.68 -5.77
N ILE A 25 18.18 -10.65 -6.61
CA ILE A 25 18.79 -9.37 -6.25
C ILE A 25 17.71 -8.51 -5.61
N ASN A 26 17.94 -8.09 -4.36
CA ASN A 26 17.02 -7.28 -3.59
C ASN A 26 16.70 -5.95 -4.32
N LYS A 27 15.40 -5.72 -4.59
CA LYS A 27 14.93 -4.56 -5.35
C LYS A 27 15.21 -3.22 -4.69
N ALA A 28 15.24 -3.17 -3.35
CA ALA A 28 15.50 -1.93 -2.63
C ALA A 28 16.93 -1.46 -2.89
N LYS A 29 17.89 -2.40 -2.91
CA LYS A 29 19.29 -2.10 -3.20
C LYS A 29 19.50 -1.68 -4.65
N THR A 30 18.87 -2.33 -5.62
CA THR A 30 19.03 -1.99 -7.03
C THR A 30 18.39 -0.65 -7.37
N THR A 31 17.16 -0.41 -6.91
CA THR A 31 16.44 0.86 -7.15
C THR A 31 17.16 2.03 -6.50
N LEU A 32 17.63 1.88 -5.25
CA LEU A 32 18.43 2.92 -4.58
C LEU A 32 19.73 3.21 -5.35
N PHE A 33 20.46 2.17 -5.74
CA PHE A 33 21.70 2.34 -6.50
C PHE A 33 21.46 3.07 -7.82
N LEU A 34 20.48 2.62 -8.61
CA LEU A 34 20.18 3.20 -9.92
C LEU A 34 19.57 4.61 -9.78
N GLY A 35 18.77 4.86 -8.75
CA GLY A 35 18.25 6.19 -8.41
C GLY A 35 19.36 7.18 -8.09
N CYS A 36 20.24 6.85 -7.14
CA CYS A 36 21.40 7.68 -6.81
C CYS A 36 22.33 7.88 -8.02
N LEU A 37 22.60 6.80 -8.77
CA LEU A 37 23.45 6.85 -9.96
C LEU A 37 22.87 7.80 -11.01
N SER A 38 21.55 7.81 -11.21
CA SER A 38 20.90 8.69 -12.17
C SER A 38 21.08 10.17 -11.84
N TRP A 39 20.94 10.55 -10.57
CA TRP A 39 21.23 11.92 -10.11
C TRP A 39 22.71 12.26 -10.23
N ILE A 40 23.62 11.36 -9.84
CA ILE A 40 25.07 11.58 -9.99
C ILE A 40 25.43 11.85 -11.46
N ILE A 41 24.90 11.05 -12.38
CA ILE A 41 25.13 11.23 -13.83
C ILE A 41 24.55 12.58 -14.30
N LEU A 42 23.39 12.97 -13.80
CA LEU A 42 22.78 14.26 -14.11
C LEU A 42 23.66 15.42 -13.64
N PHE A 43 24.19 15.39 -12.42
CA PHE A 43 25.13 16.40 -11.90
C PHE A 43 26.45 16.44 -12.67
N ILE A 44 27.01 15.28 -13.05
CA ILE A 44 28.26 15.24 -13.83
C ILE A 44 28.07 15.86 -15.21
N ALA A 45 26.89 15.72 -15.80
CA ALA A 45 26.59 16.21 -17.14
C ALA A 45 26.08 17.66 -17.17
N ALA A 46 25.74 18.22 -16.01
CA ALA A 46 25.20 19.57 -15.90
C ALA A 46 26.26 20.64 -16.13
N GLU A 47 25.85 21.76 -16.71
CA GLU A 47 26.70 22.95 -16.80
C GLU A 47 26.78 23.68 -15.45
N PRO A 48 27.86 24.44 -15.16
CA PRO A 48 27.98 25.16 -13.88
C PRO A 48 26.79 26.07 -13.55
N ALA A 49 26.16 26.66 -14.57
CA ALA A 49 24.97 27.50 -14.41
C ALA A 49 23.68 26.71 -14.06
N GLN A 50 23.65 25.39 -14.33
CA GLN A 50 22.53 24.51 -14.05
C GLN A 50 22.65 23.81 -12.69
N HIS A 51 23.83 23.82 -12.07
CA HIS A 51 24.08 23.13 -10.79
C HIS A 51 23.16 23.62 -9.67
N GLU A 52 22.91 24.93 -9.55
CA GLU A 52 22.02 25.45 -8.52
C GLU A 52 20.57 24.98 -8.73
N LEU A 53 20.11 24.95 -9.98
CA LEU A 53 18.75 24.53 -10.32
C LEU A 53 18.56 23.03 -10.06
N ILE A 54 19.50 22.18 -10.49
CA ILE A 54 19.45 20.73 -10.25
C ILE A 54 19.56 20.42 -8.76
N ASN A 55 20.38 21.17 -8.01
CA ASN A 55 20.48 21.01 -6.56
C ASN A 55 19.15 21.37 -5.87
N HIS A 56 18.50 22.46 -6.28
CA HIS A 56 17.18 22.81 -5.77
C HIS A 56 16.14 21.73 -6.07
N SER A 57 16.09 21.21 -7.30
CA SER A 57 15.20 20.09 -7.68
C SER A 57 15.46 18.83 -6.85
N LEU A 58 16.73 18.51 -6.57
CA LEU A 58 17.09 17.39 -5.71
C LEU A 58 16.63 17.63 -4.26
N GLU A 59 16.82 18.83 -3.71
CA GLU A 59 16.40 19.18 -2.35
C GLU A 59 14.88 19.08 -2.18
N GLU A 60 14.10 19.57 -3.14
CA GLU A 60 12.65 19.43 -3.15
C GLU A 60 12.24 17.94 -3.17
N ASN A 61 12.83 17.15 -4.06
CA ASN A 61 12.54 15.72 -4.14
C ASN A 61 12.92 14.99 -2.85
N LEU A 62 14.08 15.30 -2.26
CA LEU A 62 14.52 14.71 -1.00
C LEU A 62 13.61 15.10 0.18
N LEU A 63 13.09 16.33 0.20
CA LEU A 63 12.18 16.78 1.24
C LEU A 63 10.86 15.99 1.20
N GLU A 64 10.27 15.83 0.02
CA GLU A 64 9.07 15.00 -0.15
C GLU A 64 9.30 13.56 0.29
N ILE A 65 10.43 12.97 -0.14
CA ILE A 65 10.81 11.62 0.25
C ILE A 65 11.00 11.53 1.77
N ALA A 66 11.64 12.52 2.40
CA ALA A 66 11.88 12.53 3.84
C ALA A 66 10.57 12.60 4.63
N VAL A 67 9.61 13.42 4.21
CA VAL A 67 8.28 13.50 4.85
C VAL A 67 7.56 12.16 4.76
N LEU A 68 7.53 11.56 3.57
CA LEU A 68 6.95 10.23 3.35
C LEU A 68 7.65 9.18 4.22
N TRP A 69 8.97 9.16 4.21
CA TRP A 69 9.79 8.20 4.94
C TRP A 69 9.55 8.28 6.46
N LEU A 70 9.51 9.49 7.02
CA LEU A 70 9.25 9.71 8.45
C LEU A 70 7.85 9.25 8.85
N PHE A 71 6.84 9.54 8.02
CA PHE A 71 5.47 9.08 8.27
C PHE A 71 5.41 7.55 8.24
N LEU A 72 5.94 6.95 7.18
CA LEU A 72 5.90 5.50 6.98
C LEU A 72 6.65 4.74 8.07
N MET A 73 7.86 5.17 8.41
CA MET A 73 8.64 4.61 9.51
C MET A 73 7.85 4.63 10.82
N SER A 74 7.16 5.74 11.11
CA SER A 74 6.33 5.84 12.30
C SER A 74 5.12 4.91 12.27
N THR A 75 4.38 4.87 11.16
CA THR A 75 3.20 4.00 11.04
C THR A 75 3.56 2.52 11.07
N MET A 76 4.57 2.11 10.31
CA MET A 76 4.96 0.72 10.17
C MET A 76 5.50 0.21 11.51
N THR A 77 6.30 1.02 12.23
CA THR A 77 6.78 0.68 13.58
C THR A 77 5.65 0.26 14.54
N PHE A 78 4.54 1.02 14.58
CA PHE A 78 3.37 0.66 15.39
C PHE A 78 2.82 -0.71 14.98
N VAL A 79 2.65 -0.91 13.68
CA VAL A 79 2.08 -2.11 13.09
C VAL A 79 2.97 -3.34 13.35
N ALA A 80 4.28 -3.21 13.15
CA ALA A 80 5.26 -4.24 13.46
C ALA A 80 5.29 -4.59 14.95
N TYR A 81 5.20 -3.61 15.84
CA TYR A 81 5.07 -3.84 17.28
C TYR A 81 3.84 -4.71 17.58
N LEU A 82 2.65 -4.27 17.13
CA LEU A 82 1.39 -4.96 17.42
C LEU A 82 1.33 -6.37 16.82
N ASN A 83 1.92 -6.54 15.64
CA ASN A 83 2.03 -7.84 14.99
C ASN A 83 2.98 -8.79 15.77
N SER A 84 4.15 -8.32 16.19
CA SER A 84 5.13 -9.12 16.95
C SER A 84 4.57 -9.68 18.27
N LYS A 85 3.59 -8.96 18.86
CA LYS A 85 2.92 -9.33 20.10
C LYS A 85 1.69 -10.21 19.89
N GLY A 86 1.32 -10.47 18.64
CA GLY A 86 0.15 -11.29 18.29
C GLY A 86 -1.19 -10.62 18.62
N VAL A 87 -1.21 -9.32 18.88
CA VAL A 87 -2.43 -8.54 19.17
C VAL A 87 -3.44 -8.71 18.03
N ILE A 88 -2.94 -8.66 16.80
CA ILE A 88 -3.77 -8.80 15.60
C ILE A 88 -4.39 -10.21 15.51
N GLN A 89 -3.60 -11.26 15.80
CA GLN A 89 -4.10 -12.64 15.78
C GLN A 89 -5.14 -12.90 16.89
N MET A 90 -4.97 -12.30 18.07
CA MET A 90 -5.96 -12.38 19.15
C MET A 90 -7.25 -11.61 18.80
N ALA A 91 -7.15 -10.44 18.16
CA ALA A 91 -8.30 -9.65 17.74
C ALA A 91 -9.16 -10.44 16.75
N VAL A 92 -8.50 -11.09 15.79
CA VAL A 92 -9.13 -11.99 14.82
C VAL A 92 -9.91 -13.12 15.49
N GLN A 93 -9.32 -13.81 16.46
CA GLN A 93 -10.00 -14.94 17.13
C GLN A 93 -11.22 -14.51 17.94
N ARG A 94 -11.24 -13.25 18.40
CA ARG A 94 -12.38 -12.69 19.13
C ARG A 94 -13.49 -12.21 18.19
N LEU A 95 -13.13 -11.79 16.98
CA LEU A 95 -14.07 -11.33 15.95
C LEU A 95 -14.71 -12.48 15.17
N PHE A 96 -14.00 -13.60 15.00
CA PHE A 96 -14.50 -14.74 14.22
C PHE A 96 -15.30 -15.72 15.07
N PRO A 97 -16.47 -16.20 14.59
CA PRO A 97 -17.28 -17.16 15.31
C PRO A 97 -16.59 -18.53 15.43
N ALA A 98 -16.87 -19.24 16.53
CA ALA A 98 -16.33 -20.58 16.79
C ALA A 98 -16.72 -21.61 15.70
N LYS A 99 -17.92 -21.43 15.12
CA LYS A 99 -18.46 -22.26 14.03
C LYS A 99 -19.21 -21.37 13.06
N ALA A 100 -18.85 -21.44 11.77
CA ALA A 100 -19.56 -20.73 10.70
C ALA A 100 -19.47 -21.51 9.39
N SER A 101 -20.37 -21.21 8.46
CA SER A 101 -20.26 -21.73 7.09
C SER A 101 -19.03 -21.14 6.40
N VAL A 102 -18.46 -21.88 5.45
CA VAL A 102 -17.32 -21.40 4.65
C VAL A 102 -17.63 -20.06 3.98
N THR A 103 -18.87 -19.88 3.52
CA THR A 103 -19.36 -18.62 2.94
C THR A 103 -19.25 -17.47 3.92
N ILE A 104 -19.76 -17.63 5.15
CA ILE A 104 -19.68 -16.57 6.17
C ILE A 104 -18.22 -16.24 6.49
N ILE A 105 -17.37 -17.26 6.63
CA ILE A 105 -15.93 -17.04 6.88
C ILE A 105 -15.27 -16.29 5.73
N MET A 106 -15.60 -16.58 4.47
CA MET A 106 -15.07 -15.86 3.31
C MET A 106 -15.40 -14.37 3.37
N PHE A 107 -16.65 -14.00 3.68
CA PHE A 107 -17.05 -12.60 3.85
C PHE A 107 -16.37 -11.94 5.05
N LEU A 108 -16.26 -12.63 6.19
CA LEU A 108 -15.58 -12.11 7.36
C LEU A 108 -14.09 -11.87 7.11
N VAL A 109 -13.41 -12.78 6.42
CA VAL A 109 -12.00 -12.60 6.02
C VAL A 109 -11.87 -11.40 5.08
N ALA A 110 -12.75 -11.27 4.09
CA ALA A 110 -12.68 -10.16 3.15
C ALA A 110 -12.87 -8.79 3.83
N ILE A 111 -13.88 -8.65 4.69
CA ILE A 111 -14.12 -7.43 5.46
C ILE A 111 -12.97 -7.17 6.43
N PHE A 112 -12.48 -8.22 7.11
CA PHE A 112 -11.35 -8.11 8.03
C PHE A 112 -10.10 -7.61 7.30
N SER A 113 -9.74 -8.20 6.16
CA SER A 113 -8.58 -7.80 5.36
C SER A 113 -8.70 -6.37 4.84
N LEU A 114 -9.88 -5.96 4.38
CA LEU A 114 -10.14 -4.59 3.94
C LEU A 114 -9.97 -3.59 5.09
N LEU A 115 -10.58 -3.85 6.25
CA LEU A 115 -10.50 -2.94 7.39
C LEU A 115 -9.09 -2.90 7.98
N LEU A 116 -8.42 -4.05 8.06
CA LEU A 116 -7.05 -4.12 8.54
C LEU A 116 -6.11 -3.31 7.63
N SER A 117 -6.28 -3.43 6.31
CA SER A 117 -5.44 -2.70 5.35
C SER A 117 -5.73 -1.21 5.25
N ALA A 118 -6.87 -0.73 5.74
CA ALA A 118 -7.10 0.71 5.85
C ALA A 118 -6.25 1.32 6.98
N ILE A 119 -5.80 0.51 7.93
CA ILE A 119 -5.14 0.93 9.17
C ILE A 119 -3.65 0.56 9.13
N CYS A 120 -3.34 -0.60 8.59
CA CYS A 120 -1.99 -1.14 8.45
C CYS A 120 -1.55 -1.12 6.98
N ASP A 121 -0.24 -1.15 6.77
CA ASP A 121 0.34 -1.30 5.44
C ASP A 121 -0.09 -2.62 4.75
N ASN A 122 -0.10 -2.58 3.42
CA ASN A 122 -0.49 -3.70 2.56
C ASN A 122 0.27 -5.01 2.85
N ILE A 123 1.57 -4.95 3.18
CA ILE A 123 2.40 -6.12 3.48
C ILE A 123 1.92 -6.77 4.78
N THR A 124 1.79 -5.99 5.84
CA THR A 124 1.34 -6.51 7.14
C THR A 124 -0.09 -7.03 7.07
N ALA A 125 -1.01 -6.25 6.46
CA ALA A 125 -2.41 -6.65 6.35
C ALA A 125 -2.56 -7.98 5.59
N THR A 126 -1.76 -8.18 4.53
CA THR A 126 -1.69 -9.45 3.80
C THR A 126 -1.16 -10.58 4.67
N LEU A 127 0.00 -10.42 5.32
CA LEU A 127 0.62 -11.47 6.14
C LEU A 127 -0.32 -11.98 7.25
N VAL A 128 -0.96 -11.06 7.96
CA VAL A 128 -1.93 -11.39 9.01
C VAL A 128 -3.13 -12.13 8.41
N SER A 129 -3.72 -11.59 7.35
CA SER A 129 -4.92 -12.16 6.73
C SER A 129 -4.67 -13.56 6.17
N LEU A 130 -3.51 -13.79 5.58
CA LEU A 130 -3.12 -15.12 5.08
C LEU A 130 -2.82 -16.10 6.23
N THR A 131 -2.19 -15.63 7.30
CA THR A 131 -1.95 -16.45 8.51
C THR A 131 -3.28 -16.90 9.13
N LEU A 132 -4.26 -16.00 9.17
CA LEU A 132 -5.63 -16.32 9.58
C LEU A 132 -6.25 -17.37 8.65
N LEU A 133 -6.18 -17.16 7.34
CA LEU A 133 -6.71 -18.09 6.35
C LEU A 133 -6.08 -19.49 6.48
N GLN A 134 -4.80 -19.60 6.80
CA GLN A 134 -4.11 -20.88 7.05
C GLN A 134 -4.64 -21.62 8.29
N SER A 135 -5.22 -20.92 9.26
CA SER A 135 -5.83 -21.54 10.44
C SER A 135 -7.15 -22.25 10.13
N PHE A 136 -7.76 -21.99 8.97
CA PHE A 136 -9.01 -22.61 8.56
C PHE A 136 -8.77 -23.90 7.75
N ASN A 137 -9.43 -24.97 8.16
CA ASN A 137 -9.40 -26.24 7.44
C ASN A 137 -10.42 -26.22 6.27
N VAL A 138 -10.03 -25.62 5.15
CA VAL A 138 -10.79 -25.55 3.91
C VAL A 138 -10.04 -26.26 2.77
N ASP A 139 -10.77 -26.72 1.75
CA ASP A 139 -10.17 -27.35 0.58
C ASP A 139 -9.28 -26.37 -0.20
N THR A 140 -8.33 -26.91 -0.97
CA THR A 140 -7.33 -26.15 -1.72
C THR A 140 -7.94 -25.10 -2.66
N ARG A 141 -9.08 -25.39 -3.29
CA ARG A 141 -9.72 -24.46 -4.23
C ARG A 141 -10.37 -23.29 -3.50
N THR A 142 -11.04 -23.56 -2.39
CA THR A 142 -11.58 -22.52 -1.51
C THR A 142 -10.47 -21.67 -0.92
N LYS A 143 -9.37 -22.29 -0.46
CA LYS A 143 -8.21 -21.59 0.08
C LYS A 143 -7.61 -20.62 -0.95
N LEU A 144 -7.43 -21.06 -2.19
CA LEU A 144 -6.96 -20.22 -3.29
C LEU A 144 -7.89 -19.02 -3.53
N ARG A 145 -9.21 -19.24 -3.61
CA ARG A 145 -10.20 -18.15 -3.79
C ARG A 145 -10.14 -17.14 -2.65
N MET A 146 -10.11 -17.61 -1.40
CA MET A 146 -10.01 -16.74 -0.24
C MET A 146 -8.71 -15.94 -0.22
N ALA A 147 -7.60 -16.53 -0.64
CA ALA A 147 -6.31 -15.83 -0.65
C ALA A 147 -6.24 -14.77 -1.77
N ILE A 148 -6.82 -15.02 -2.95
CA ILE A 148 -6.99 -14.01 -3.99
C ILE A 148 -7.89 -12.88 -3.51
N LEU A 149 -8.98 -13.22 -2.81
CA LEU A 149 -9.88 -12.24 -2.21
C LEU A 149 -9.19 -11.40 -1.14
N VAL A 150 -8.27 -11.98 -0.35
CA VAL A 150 -7.43 -11.25 0.60
C VAL A 150 -6.58 -10.22 -0.13
N VAL A 151 -5.86 -10.59 -1.19
CA VAL A 151 -5.04 -9.65 -1.98
C VAL A 151 -5.89 -8.49 -2.50
N PHE A 152 -7.04 -8.78 -3.09
CA PHE A 152 -7.96 -7.76 -3.59
C PHE A 152 -8.51 -6.87 -2.46
N ALA A 153 -8.88 -7.46 -1.32
CA ALA A 153 -9.43 -6.75 -0.17
C ALA A 153 -8.40 -5.84 0.50
N VAL A 154 -7.15 -6.30 0.63
CA VAL A 154 -6.04 -5.51 1.18
C VAL A 154 -5.82 -4.25 0.33
N ASN A 155 -5.55 -4.41 -0.97
CA ASN A 155 -5.34 -3.26 -1.87
C ASN A 155 -6.58 -2.33 -1.92
N SER A 156 -7.79 -2.89 -1.84
CA SER A 156 -9.04 -2.09 -1.76
C SER A 156 -9.18 -1.34 -0.44
N GLY A 157 -8.72 -1.91 0.68
CA GLY A 157 -8.74 -1.25 1.99
C GLY A 157 -7.74 -0.10 2.09
N GLY A 158 -6.55 -0.30 1.52
CA GLY A 158 -5.45 0.67 1.57
C GLY A 158 -5.78 2.04 0.98
N VAL A 159 -6.71 2.13 0.02
CA VAL A 159 -7.05 3.41 -0.63
C VAL A 159 -7.88 4.36 0.22
N ALA A 160 -8.49 3.88 1.31
CA ALA A 160 -9.47 4.65 2.07
C ALA A 160 -8.84 5.60 3.11
N LEU A 161 -7.62 5.31 3.58
CA LEU A 161 -6.94 6.07 4.62
C LEU A 161 -5.44 6.21 4.29
N ILE A 162 -4.86 7.35 4.62
CA ILE A 162 -3.43 7.67 4.39
C ILE A 162 -2.45 6.74 5.14
N THR A 163 -2.95 5.97 6.11
CA THR A 163 -2.17 4.99 6.89
C THR A 163 -2.11 3.62 6.22
N GLY A 164 -3.04 3.33 5.31
CA GLY A 164 -3.21 2.00 4.73
C GLY A 164 -2.29 1.73 3.56
N ASP A 165 -2.17 2.68 2.62
CA ASP A 165 -1.32 2.53 1.45
C ASP A 165 -0.44 3.76 1.18
N VAL A 166 0.79 3.49 0.77
CA VAL A 166 1.82 4.49 0.46
C VAL A 166 1.37 5.36 -0.71
N THR A 167 0.72 4.77 -1.72
CA THR A 167 0.20 5.50 -2.88
C THR A 167 -0.83 6.56 -2.48
N THR A 168 -1.70 6.24 -1.52
CA THR A 168 -2.75 7.12 -1.03
C THR A 168 -2.16 8.26 -0.20
N LEU A 169 -1.15 7.95 0.61
CA LEU A 169 -0.37 8.96 1.31
C LEU A 169 0.35 9.91 0.35
N MET A 170 0.95 9.41 -0.74
CA MET A 170 1.63 10.24 -1.74
C MET A 170 0.67 11.24 -2.39
N ILE A 171 -0.51 10.78 -2.83
CA ILE A 171 -1.53 11.65 -3.44
C ILE A 171 -2.02 12.72 -2.46
N TYR A 172 -2.15 12.36 -1.18
CA TYR A 172 -2.51 13.30 -0.12
C TYR A 172 -1.41 14.36 0.13
N LEU A 173 -0.14 13.95 0.18
CA LEU A 173 0.98 14.86 0.46
C LEU A 173 1.16 15.91 -0.65
N GLU A 174 0.82 15.56 -1.90
CA GLU A 174 0.77 16.50 -3.04
C GLU A 174 -0.45 17.44 -3.01
N GLY A 175 -1.33 17.30 -2.01
CA GLY A 175 -2.47 18.21 -1.78
C GLY A 175 -3.65 18.02 -2.74
N HIS A 176 -3.67 16.96 -3.55
CA HIS A 176 -4.75 16.71 -4.51
C HIS A 176 -6.07 16.27 -3.87
N LEU A 177 -5.99 15.60 -2.71
CA LEU A 177 -7.15 15.10 -1.97
C LEU A 177 -6.98 15.32 -0.46
N GLN A 178 -8.08 15.64 0.22
CA GLN A 178 -8.14 15.68 1.68
C GLN A 178 -8.47 14.30 2.26
N ILE A 179 -8.11 14.08 3.53
CA ILE A 179 -8.40 12.83 4.26
C ILE A 179 -9.91 12.49 4.25
N SER A 180 -10.77 13.50 4.38
CA SER A 180 -12.23 13.35 4.33
C SER A 180 -12.73 12.84 2.97
N GLN A 181 -12.11 13.30 1.88
CA GLN A 181 -12.44 12.86 0.53
C GLN A 181 -11.99 11.42 0.30
N LEU A 182 -10.79 11.07 0.78
CA LEU A 182 -10.26 9.70 0.70
C LEU A 182 -11.13 8.69 1.44
N PHE A 183 -11.69 9.07 2.59
CA PHE A 183 -12.58 8.19 3.36
C PHE A 183 -13.83 7.76 2.57
N MET A 184 -14.24 8.55 1.57
CA MET A 184 -15.32 8.19 0.65
C MET A 184 -15.02 6.90 -0.13
N LEU A 185 -13.75 6.61 -0.41
CA LEU A 185 -13.31 5.41 -1.14
C LEU A 185 -13.58 4.11 -0.37
N LEU A 186 -13.79 4.18 0.94
CA LEU A 186 -14.14 3.02 1.76
C LEU A 186 -15.41 2.32 1.24
N LEU A 187 -16.40 3.08 0.80
CA LEU A 187 -17.68 2.53 0.32
C LEU A 187 -17.52 1.82 -1.04
N PRO A 188 -16.95 2.45 -2.10
CA PRO A 188 -16.61 1.75 -3.34
C PRO A 188 -15.76 0.50 -3.14
N SER A 189 -14.73 0.57 -2.30
CA SER A 189 -13.87 -0.56 -1.97
C SER A 189 -14.61 -1.68 -1.26
N LEU A 190 -15.47 -1.36 -0.30
CA LEU A 190 -16.29 -2.37 0.39
C LEU A 190 -17.22 -3.07 -0.60
N VAL A 191 -17.88 -2.30 -1.47
CA VAL A 191 -18.80 -2.85 -2.48
C VAL A 191 -18.06 -3.77 -3.46
N SER A 192 -16.89 -3.37 -3.98
CA SER A 192 -16.10 -4.21 -4.89
C SER A 192 -15.65 -5.51 -4.22
N VAL A 193 -15.20 -5.45 -2.97
CA VAL A 193 -14.74 -6.61 -2.20
C VAL A 193 -15.89 -7.56 -1.89
N LEU A 194 -17.05 -7.04 -1.44
CA LEU A 194 -18.22 -7.87 -1.17
C LEU A 194 -18.77 -8.51 -2.44
N PHE A 195 -18.72 -7.80 -3.57
CA PHE A 195 -19.10 -8.35 -4.86
C PHE A 195 -18.20 -9.54 -5.26
N LEU A 196 -16.87 -9.38 -5.15
CA LEU A 196 -15.93 -10.46 -5.43
C LEU A 196 -16.11 -11.65 -4.48
N ALA A 197 -16.31 -11.39 -3.19
CA ALA A 197 -16.63 -12.40 -2.19
C ALA A 197 -17.91 -13.17 -2.56
N GLY A 198 -18.93 -12.46 -3.04
CA GLY A 198 -20.17 -13.03 -3.57
C GLY A 198 -19.91 -14.03 -4.71
N ILE A 199 -19.15 -13.63 -5.74
CA ILE A 199 -18.78 -14.52 -6.86
C ILE A 199 -18.01 -15.75 -6.35
N PHE A 200 -17.03 -15.56 -5.47
CA PHE A 200 -16.19 -16.64 -4.98
C PHE A 200 -16.92 -17.59 -4.02
N SER A 201 -18.00 -17.12 -3.39
CA SER A 201 -18.84 -17.90 -2.50
C SER A 201 -19.75 -18.91 -3.23
N ILE A 202 -19.93 -18.76 -4.55
CA ILE A 202 -20.81 -19.62 -5.33
C ILE A 202 -20.28 -21.06 -5.30
N GLY A 203 -21.17 -21.97 -4.88
CA GLY A 203 -20.91 -23.41 -4.81
C GLY A 203 -20.11 -23.87 -3.59
N LEU A 204 -19.79 -22.98 -2.64
CA LEU A 204 -19.15 -23.37 -1.39
C LEU A 204 -20.13 -24.13 -0.49
N LYS A 205 -19.65 -25.21 0.12
CA LYS A 205 -20.39 -26.03 1.08
C LYS A 205 -19.49 -26.38 2.26
N GLY A 206 -20.09 -26.62 3.41
CA GLY A 206 -19.39 -27.03 4.62
C GLY A 206 -19.28 -25.93 5.68
N GLN A 207 -18.59 -26.25 6.76
CA GLN A 207 -18.39 -25.38 7.92
C GLN A 207 -16.93 -25.37 8.32
N VAL A 208 -16.49 -24.23 8.85
CA VAL A 208 -15.20 -24.06 9.49
C VAL A 208 -15.42 -24.02 10.98
N ILE A 209 -14.63 -24.79 11.71
CA ILE A 209 -14.55 -24.75 13.17
C ILE A 209 -13.22 -24.09 13.50
N THR A 210 -13.27 -23.00 14.26
CA THR A 210 -12.06 -22.31 14.71
C THR A 210 -11.65 -22.84 16.07
N THR A 211 -10.35 -23.07 16.27
CA THR A 211 -9.81 -23.41 17.59
C THR A 211 -9.39 -22.12 18.29
N PRO A 212 -9.89 -21.83 19.50
CA PRO A 212 -9.48 -20.64 20.24
C PRO A 212 -8.00 -20.76 20.65
N ALA A 213 -7.19 -19.71 20.44
CA ALA A 213 -5.84 -19.71 21.01
C ALA A 213 -5.88 -19.42 22.51
N LYS A 214 -4.92 -20.02 23.20
CA LYS A 214 -4.81 -20.02 24.66
C LYS A 214 -4.08 -18.79 25.23
N LYS A 215 -3.70 -17.80 24.41
CA LYS A 215 -2.88 -16.66 24.85
C LYS A 215 -3.75 -15.42 25.10
N GLY A 216 -3.62 -14.83 26.29
CA GLY A 216 -4.26 -13.56 26.65
C GLY A 216 -3.42 -12.34 26.24
N TYR A 217 -4.02 -11.15 26.31
CA TYR A 217 -3.34 -9.88 26.08
C TYR A 217 -2.49 -9.47 27.30
N GLU A 218 -1.30 -8.93 27.07
CA GLU A 218 -0.59 -8.15 28.08
C GLU A 218 -1.14 -6.72 28.10
N THR A 219 -1.19 -6.08 29.28
CA THR A 219 -1.73 -4.73 29.46
C THR A 219 -1.04 -3.70 28.56
N VAL A 220 0.28 -3.83 28.40
CA VAL A 220 1.12 -2.91 27.60
C VAL A 220 0.74 -2.98 26.12
N ASP A 221 0.44 -4.17 25.60
CA ASP A 221 0.13 -4.35 24.20
C ASP A 221 -1.24 -3.76 23.84
N VAL A 222 -2.20 -3.82 24.78
CA VAL A 222 -3.49 -3.12 24.65
C VAL A 222 -3.29 -1.60 24.72
N LEU A 223 -2.44 -1.11 25.62
CA LEU A 223 -2.17 0.32 25.75
C LEU A 223 -1.52 0.87 24.47
N ILE A 224 -0.57 0.16 23.88
CA ILE A 224 0.05 0.55 22.60
C ILE A 224 -0.97 0.51 21.46
N ALA A 225 -1.86 -0.47 21.42
CA ALA A 225 -2.96 -0.47 20.46
C ALA A 225 -3.86 0.77 20.62
N ILE A 226 -4.22 1.14 21.85
CA ILE A 226 -4.99 2.36 22.14
C ILE A 226 -4.25 3.60 21.67
N ILE A 227 -2.94 3.71 21.93
CA ILE A 227 -2.11 4.83 21.46
C ILE A 227 -2.13 4.89 19.92
N PHE A 228 -1.98 3.76 19.24
CA PHE A 228 -1.99 3.72 17.78
C PHE A 228 -3.34 4.19 17.21
N PHE A 229 -4.46 3.63 17.67
CA PHE A 229 -5.79 4.05 17.20
C PHE A 229 -6.12 5.50 17.56
N SER A 230 -5.69 5.96 18.75
CA SER A 230 -5.81 7.36 19.15
C SER A 230 -4.97 8.27 18.24
N THR A 231 -3.80 7.82 17.81
CA THR A 231 -2.92 8.56 16.88
C THR A 231 -3.55 8.67 15.50
N ILE A 232 -4.15 7.60 14.97
CA ILE A 232 -4.89 7.61 13.70
C ILE A 232 -6.04 8.62 13.79
N LEU A 233 -6.87 8.50 14.82
CA LEU A 233 -8.02 9.39 15.00
C LEU A 233 -7.58 10.85 15.17
N SER A 234 -6.58 11.10 16.01
CA SER A 234 -6.03 12.45 16.24
C SER A 234 -5.43 13.02 14.97
N THR A 235 -4.79 12.20 14.12
CA THR A 235 -4.25 12.64 12.83
C THR A 235 -5.35 13.19 11.94
N MET A 236 -6.49 12.48 11.84
CA MET A 236 -7.62 12.95 11.06
C MET A 236 -8.21 14.24 11.65
N LEU A 237 -8.45 14.27 12.96
CA LEU A 237 -9.06 15.44 13.63
C LEU A 237 -8.14 16.66 13.59
N PHE A 238 -6.86 16.51 13.90
CA PHE A 238 -5.90 17.60 13.92
C PHE A 238 -5.58 18.14 12.53
N ASN A 239 -5.61 17.28 11.51
CA ASN A 239 -5.49 17.76 10.14
C ASN A 239 -6.71 18.59 9.72
N VAL A 240 -7.92 18.12 10.02
CA VAL A 240 -9.16 18.81 9.64
C VAL A 240 -9.34 20.13 10.40
N PHE A 241 -9.11 20.15 11.71
CA PHE A 241 -9.39 21.33 12.55
C PHE A 241 -8.23 22.32 12.64
N PHE A 242 -6.98 21.85 12.53
CA PHE A 242 -5.80 22.67 12.79
C PHE A 242 -4.78 22.64 11.64
N ALA A 243 -5.07 21.96 10.52
CA ALA A 243 -4.15 21.77 9.40
C ALA A 243 -2.79 21.18 9.80
N ILE A 244 -2.74 20.42 10.91
CA ILE A 244 -1.50 19.78 11.37
C ILE A 244 -1.10 18.70 10.35
N PRO A 245 0.16 18.69 9.87
CA PRO A 245 0.68 17.64 9.01
C PRO A 245 0.61 16.26 9.70
N PRO A 246 0.13 15.21 9.01
CA PRO A 246 0.01 13.88 9.60
C PRO A 246 1.31 13.32 10.19
N VAL A 247 2.46 13.62 9.55
CA VAL A 247 3.79 13.19 10.01
C VAL A 247 4.09 13.62 11.44
N LEU A 248 3.69 14.82 11.85
CA LEU A 248 3.93 15.30 13.22
C LEU A 248 3.09 14.53 14.25
N THR A 249 1.83 14.25 13.92
CA THR A 249 0.94 13.52 14.83
C THR A 249 1.41 12.08 14.99
N PHE A 250 1.84 11.43 13.90
CA PHE A 250 2.37 10.07 13.93
C PHE A 250 3.68 9.97 14.70
N LEU A 251 4.66 10.86 14.45
CA LEU A 251 5.90 10.88 15.21
C LEU A 251 5.67 11.15 16.71
N THR A 252 4.67 11.96 17.04
CA THR A 252 4.25 12.17 18.44
C THR A 252 3.65 10.90 19.04
N GLY A 253 2.76 10.22 18.31
CA GLY A 253 2.24 8.92 18.74
C GLY A 253 3.36 7.91 18.98
N LEU A 254 4.31 7.82 18.04
CA LEU A 254 5.47 6.94 18.12
C LEU A 254 6.33 7.23 19.34
N SER A 255 6.62 8.51 19.61
CA SER A 255 7.41 8.89 20.79
C SER A 255 6.69 8.52 22.09
N VAL A 256 5.37 8.71 22.16
CA VAL A 256 4.55 8.25 23.30
C VAL A 256 4.59 6.73 23.43
N MET A 257 4.53 5.99 22.32
CA MET A 257 4.67 4.53 22.34
C MET A 257 6.01 4.10 22.94
N PHE A 258 7.11 4.73 22.54
CA PHE A 258 8.44 4.43 23.09
C PHE A 258 8.53 4.75 24.59
N LEU A 259 8.04 5.92 25.02
CA LEU A 259 8.03 6.29 26.44
C LEU A 259 7.22 5.30 27.27
N VAL A 260 6.03 4.90 26.81
CA VAL A 260 5.19 3.92 27.50
C VAL A 260 5.82 2.52 27.48
N GLY A 261 6.42 2.12 26.36
CA GLY A 261 7.13 0.86 26.22
C GLY A 261 8.30 0.74 27.21
N GLN A 262 9.09 1.82 27.34
CA GLN A 262 10.22 1.90 28.25
C GLN A 262 9.79 1.82 29.72
N MET A 263 8.68 2.46 30.10
CA MET A 263 8.17 2.43 31.48
C MET A 263 7.74 1.04 31.96
N TYR A 264 7.37 0.14 31.04
CA TYR A 264 6.82 -1.18 31.38
C TYR A 264 7.77 -2.36 31.12
N LYS A 265 8.93 -2.17 30.47
CA LYS A 265 9.81 -3.28 30.04
C LYS A 265 11.28 -3.09 30.44
N ASN A 266 11.97 -4.22 30.63
CA ASN A 266 13.43 -4.28 30.67
C ASN A 266 13.99 -3.97 29.26
N ASP A 267 15.04 -3.14 29.18
CA ASP A 267 15.77 -2.67 27.97
C ASP A 267 15.96 -3.70 26.85
N LYS A 268 16.04 -4.99 27.20
CA LYS A 268 16.31 -6.08 26.26
C LYS A 268 15.17 -6.32 25.26
N GLN A 269 13.91 -6.25 25.68
CA GLN A 269 12.76 -6.46 24.80
C GLN A 269 12.47 -5.26 23.90
N GLU A 270 12.76 -4.04 24.35
CA GLU A 270 12.62 -2.83 23.54
C GLU A 270 13.64 -2.82 22.39
N ARG A 271 14.91 -3.19 22.69
CA ARG A 271 15.95 -3.37 21.66
C ARG A 271 15.57 -4.43 20.63
N GLU A 272 15.03 -5.57 21.06
CA GLU A 272 14.56 -6.62 20.13
C GLU A 272 13.45 -6.11 19.20
N VAL A 273 12.54 -5.26 19.69
CA VAL A 273 11.48 -4.68 18.85
C VAL A 273 12.04 -3.64 17.87
N LEU A 274 12.91 -2.73 18.32
CA LEU A 274 13.56 -1.75 17.44
C LEU A 274 14.44 -2.42 16.38
N GLU A 275 15.15 -3.50 16.74
CA GLU A 275 15.93 -4.27 15.77
C GLU A 275 15.04 -5.06 14.79
N TYR A 276 13.88 -5.54 15.24
CA TYR A 276 12.88 -6.19 14.40
C TYR A 276 12.26 -5.21 13.39
N ILE A 277 11.87 -4.02 13.84
CA ILE A 277 11.38 -2.90 13.01
C ILE A 277 12.45 -2.52 11.98
N ARG A 278 13.71 -2.34 12.43
CA ARG A 278 14.84 -2.03 11.56
C ARG A 278 15.02 -3.07 10.46
N GLN A 279 14.91 -4.36 10.77
CA GLN A 279 15.11 -5.42 9.78
C GLN A 279 13.99 -5.52 8.75
N ILE A 280 12.73 -5.22 9.11
CA ILE A 280 11.59 -5.45 8.22
C ILE A 280 11.28 -4.23 7.37
N GLU A 281 11.45 -3.03 7.91
CA GLU A 281 10.90 -1.83 7.28
C GLU A 281 11.93 -1.06 6.45
N PHE A 282 13.22 -1.17 6.77
CA PHE A 282 14.26 -0.45 6.03
C PHE A 282 14.34 -0.86 4.57
N ASP A 283 14.14 -2.13 4.23
CA ASP A 283 14.13 -2.56 2.83
C ASP A 283 12.99 -1.88 2.06
N THR A 284 11.79 -1.81 2.65
CA THR A 284 10.64 -1.12 2.04
C THR A 284 10.87 0.38 1.92
N LEU A 285 11.43 1.00 2.96
CA LEU A 285 11.73 2.43 2.98
C LEU A 285 12.84 2.82 1.97
N LEU A 286 13.88 2.00 1.85
CA LEU A 286 14.96 2.21 0.87
C LEU A 286 14.48 1.99 -0.56
N PHE A 287 13.55 1.05 -0.77
CA PHE A 287 12.88 0.84 -2.05
C PHE A 287 12.10 2.09 -2.49
N PHE A 288 11.31 2.69 -1.59
CA PHE A 288 10.59 3.93 -1.90
C PHE A 288 11.53 5.10 -2.16
N LEU A 289 12.57 5.26 -1.36
CA LEU A 289 13.63 6.25 -1.62
C LEU A 289 14.22 6.08 -3.02
N GLY A 290 14.59 4.85 -3.41
CA GLY A 290 15.15 4.57 -4.73
C GLY A 290 14.21 4.89 -5.89
N ILE A 291 12.93 4.50 -5.79
CA ILE A 291 11.92 4.80 -6.81
C ILE A 291 11.67 6.30 -6.94
N LEU A 292 11.50 7.00 -5.81
CA LEU A 292 11.20 8.43 -5.84
C LEU A 292 12.40 9.26 -6.32
N LEU A 293 13.62 8.82 -6.06
CA LEU A 293 14.81 9.38 -6.70
C LEU A 293 14.77 9.17 -8.22
N LEU A 294 14.47 7.96 -8.71
CA LEU A 294 14.37 7.70 -10.14
C LEU A 294 13.29 8.54 -10.82
N VAL A 295 12.11 8.63 -10.21
CA VAL A 295 10.99 9.39 -10.78
C VAL A 295 11.26 10.89 -10.73
N GLY A 296 11.86 11.40 -9.64
CA GLY A 296 12.30 12.80 -9.56
C GLY A 296 13.32 13.14 -10.65
N MET A 297 14.26 12.23 -10.93
CA MET A 297 15.18 12.38 -12.06
C MET A 297 14.44 12.40 -13.42
N LEU A 298 13.46 11.51 -13.63
CA LEU A 298 12.65 11.49 -14.86
C LEU A 298 11.82 12.78 -15.04
N LYS A 299 11.38 13.41 -13.94
CA LYS A 299 10.74 14.74 -13.94
C LYS A 299 11.73 15.80 -14.42
N GLU A 300 12.93 15.82 -13.85
CA GLU A 300 13.96 16.81 -14.14
C GLU A 300 14.39 16.80 -15.61
N ILE A 301 14.48 15.61 -16.23
CA ILE A 301 14.79 15.49 -17.67
C ILE A 301 13.57 15.65 -18.60
N GLY A 302 12.40 16.05 -18.06
CA GLY A 302 11.22 16.42 -18.84
C GLY A 302 10.41 15.26 -19.43
N ILE A 303 10.77 14.01 -19.19
CA ILE A 303 10.10 12.85 -19.80
C ILE A 303 8.67 12.67 -19.33
N LEU A 304 8.41 13.00 -18.06
CA LEU A 304 7.07 12.90 -17.51
C LEU A 304 6.10 13.89 -18.17
N GLN A 305 6.59 14.94 -18.85
CA GLN A 305 5.76 15.83 -19.68
C GLN A 305 5.12 15.06 -20.85
N MET A 306 5.81 14.08 -21.43
CA MET A 306 5.24 13.22 -22.48
C MET A 306 4.12 12.33 -21.93
N VAL A 307 4.28 11.83 -20.70
CA VAL A 307 3.24 11.06 -20.00
C VAL A 307 2.01 11.94 -19.76
N THR A 308 2.23 13.18 -19.33
CA THR A 308 1.19 14.21 -19.12
C THR A 308 0.42 14.48 -20.40
N GLN A 309 1.13 14.70 -21.51
CA GLN A 309 0.54 14.96 -22.81
C GLN A 309 -0.28 13.77 -23.31
N LEU A 310 0.21 12.54 -23.12
CA LEU A 310 -0.55 11.33 -23.43
C LEU A 310 -1.82 11.24 -22.56
N TYR A 311 -1.72 11.57 -21.28
CA TYR A 311 -2.85 11.59 -20.35
C TYR A 311 -3.93 12.58 -20.79
N ALA A 312 -3.51 13.76 -21.27
CA ALA A 312 -4.38 14.86 -21.70
C ALA A 312 -5.09 14.60 -23.04
N GLN A 313 -4.66 13.60 -23.84
CA GLN A 313 -5.30 13.25 -25.11
C GLN A 313 -6.63 12.52 -24.95
N PHE A 314 -6.88 11.93 -23.77
CA PHE A 314 -8.08 11.14 -23.49
C PHE A 314 -8.86 11.74 -22.32
N ASP A 315 -10.15 11.38 -22.20
CA ASP A 315 -10.92 11.74 -21.01
C ASP A 315 -10.22 11.15 -19.77
N PRO A 316 -9.94 11.96 -18.74
CA PRO A 316 -9.20 11.48 -17.57
C PRO A 316 -9.82 10.27 -16.88
N MET A 317 -11.13 10.05 -17.01
CA MET A 317 -11.78 8.87 -16.44
C MET A 317 -11.39 7.58 -17.15
N TYR A 318 -11.12 7.62 -18.46
CA TYR A 318 -10.57 6.47 -19.18
C TYR A 318 -9.07 6.32 -18.89
N SER A 319 -8.33 7.44 -18.87
CA SER A 319 -6.90 7.43 -18.55
C SER A 319 -6.63 6.85 -17.17
N ASN A 320 -7.40 7.26 -16.15
CA ASN A 320 -7.33 6.71 -14.79
C ASN A 320 -7.62 5.22 -14.75
N TYR A 321 -8.70 4.78 -15.41
CA TYR A 321 -9.09 3.36 -15.42
C TYR A 321 -8.00 2.49 -16.05
N VAL A 322 -7.42 2.93 -17.17
CA VAL A 322 -6.31 2.25 -17.87
C VAL A 322 -5.02 2.30 -17.04
N ALA A 323 -4.74 3.41 -16.36
CA ALA A 323 -3.62 3.52 -15.44
C ALA A 323 -3.71 2.47 -14.33
N GLY A 324 -4.90 2.24 -13.76
CA GLY A 324 -5.10 1.16 -12.79
C GLY A 324 -4.83 -0.24 -13.35
N ILE A 325 -5.20 -0.52 -14.61
CA ILE A 325 -4.80 -1.77 -15.28
C ILE A 325 -3.27 -1.82 -15.43
N GLY A 326 -2.64 -0.72 -15.84
CA GLY A 326 -1.19 -0.59 -15.90
C GLY A 326 -0.48 -0.82 -14.56
N SER A 327 -1.13 -0.46 -13.45
CA SER A 327 -0.61 -0.69 -12.09
C SER A 327 -0.37 -2.17 -11.81
N SER A 328 -1.14 -3.07 -12.45
CA SER A 328 -0.95 -4.51 -12.29
C SER A 328 0.35 -5.04 -12.91
N LEU A 329 1.02 -4.24 -13.75
CA LEU A 329 2.25 -4.61 -14.44
C LEU A 329 3.51 -4.02 -13.79
N LEU A 330 3.42 -2.82 -13.19
CA LEU A 330 4.57 -2.02 -12.76
C LEU A 330 4.67 -1.83 -11.23
N ASP A 331 3.77 -2.44 -10.46
CA ASP A 331 3.51 -2.12 -9.05
C ASP A 331 2.82 -0.74 -8.88
N ASN A 332 2.08 -0.58 -7.80
CA ASN A 332 1.26 0.61 -7.56
C ASN A 332 2.10 1.84 -7.17
N VAL A 333 3.21 1.65 -6.45
CA VAL A 333 4.06 2.76 -5.98
C VAL A 333 4.83 3.45 -7.12
N PRO A 334 5.60 2.77 -8.00
CA PRO A 334 6.29 3.42 -9.11
C PRO A 334 5.35 4.14 -10.05
N LEU A 335 4.19 3.54 -10.35
CA LEU A 335 3.21 4.15 -11.24
C LEU A 335 2.58 5.40 -10.62
N THR A 336 2.20 5.35 -9.34
CA THR A 336 1.65 6.53 -8.63
C THR A 336 2.66 7.66 -8.59
N ALA A 337 3.92 7.36 -8.26
CA ALA A 337 5.01 8.33 -8.27
C ALA A 337 5.12 9.03 -9.63
N ALA A 338 5.17 8.25 -10.71
CA ALA A 338 5.31 8.78 -12.06
C ALA A 338 4.12 9.64 -12.48
N LEU A 339 2.90 9.25 -12.13
CA LEU A 339 1.69 10.00 -12.45
C LEU A 339 1.56 11.30 -11.63
N LEU A 340 1.95 11.30 -10.36
CA LEU A 340 2.01 12.52 -9.55
C LEU A 340 3.03 13.51 -10.11
N LYS A 341 4.23 13.02 -10.44
CA LYS A 341 5.30 13.86 -11.02
C LYS A 341 5.05 14.27 -12.47
N ALA A 342 4.08 13.64 -13.14
CA ALA A 342 3.54 14.09 -14.42
C ALA A 342 2.49 15.21 -14.25
N GLU A 343 2.01 15.51 -13.04
CA GLU A 343 1.11 16.64 -12.78
C GLU A 343 -0.10 16.74 -13.74
N PRO A 344 -0.89 15.66 -13.95
CA PRO A 344 -2.06 15.70 -14.82
C PRO A 344 -3.13 16.65 -14.25
N ILE A 345 -3.84 17.33 -15.15
CA ILE A 345 -4.93 18.25 -14.76
C ILE A 345 -6.19 17.43 -14.46
N LEU A 346 -6.42 17.16 -13.17
CA LEU A 346 -7.56 16.38 -12.67
C LEU A 346 -8.36 17.17 -11.63
N ASN A 347 -9.69 17.04 -11.66
CA ASN A 347 -10.55 17.51 -10.57
C ASN A 347 -10.61 16.48 -9.41
N SER A 348 -11.24 16.84 -8.28
CA SER A 348 -11.29 15.94 -7.11
C SER A 348 -11.93 14.58 -7.41
N ALA A 349 -12.99 14.52 -8.22
CA ALA A 349 -13.62 13.26 -8.60
C ALA A 349 -12.68 12.37 -9.43
N GLN A 350 -11.90 12.97 -10.31
CA GLN A 350 -10.89 12.28 -11.11
C GLN A 350 -9.69 11.86 -10.26
N TRP A 351 -9.24 12.67 -9.29
CA TRP A 351 -8.22 12.25 -8.34
C TRP A 351 -8.68 11.07 -7.49
N LEU A 352 -9.92 11.07 -6.98
CA LEU A 352 -10.50 9.91 -6.29
C LEU A 352 -10.52 8.67 -7.20
N GLY A 353 -10.90 8.85 -8.47
CA GLY A 353 -10.84 7.81 -9.49
C GLY A 353 -9.43 7.26 -9.67
N LEU A 354 -8.42 8.12 -9.79
CA LEU A 354 -7.03 7.72 -9.96
C LEU A 354 -6.50 6.97 -8.72
N THR A 355 -6.78 7.48 -7.52
CA THR A 355 -6.41 6.83 -6.25
C THR A 355 -6.97 5.41 -6.17
N TYR A 356 -8.28 5.25 -6.46
CA TYR A 356 -8.89 3.92 -6.52
C TYR A 356 -8.26 3.07 -7.61
N ALA A 357 -8.08 3.62 -8.82
CA ALA A 357 -7.62 2.87 -9.98
C ALA A 357 -6.23 2.28 -9.76
N VAL A 358 -5.25 3.10 -9.37
CA VAL A 358 -3.87 2.66 -9.17
C VAL A 358 -3.74 1.82 -7.89
N GLY A 359 -4.42 2.20 -6.81
CA GLY A 359 -4.36 1.45 -5.55
C GLY A 359 -4.97 0.05 -5.66
N VAL A 360 -6.16 -0.09 -6.26
CA VAL A 360 -6.85 -1.39 -6.39
C VAL A 360 -6.36 -2.20 -7.59
N GLY A 361 -5.99 -1.51 -8.68
CA GLY A 361 -5.61 -2.11 -9.96
C GLY A 361 -4.42 -3.07 -9.87
N GLY A 362 -3.50 -2.85 -8.92
CA GLY A 362 -2.42 -3.79 -8.58
C GLY A 362 -2.88 -5.20 -8.21
N SER A 363 -4.17 -5.39 -7.91
CA SER A 363 -4.77 -6.71 -7.63
C SER A 363 -5.16 -7.50 -8.87
N LEU A 364 -5.11 -6.93 -10.08
CA LEU A 364 -5.53 -7.64 -11.29
C LEU A 364 -4.55 -8.76 -11.67
N LEU A 365 -3.26 -8.59 -11.35
CA LEU A 365 -2.23 -9.61 -11.49
C LEU A 365 -1.57 -9.85 -10.14
N VAL A 366 -1.15 -11.10 -9.87
CA VAL A 366 -0.52 -11.44 -8.58
C VAL A 366 0.81 -10.71 -8.34
N ILE A 367 1.51 -10.33 -9.41
CA ILE A 367 2.77 -9.58 -9.34
C ILE A 367 2.56 -8.06 -9.29
N GLY A 368 1.32 -7.60 -9.42
CA GLY A 368 0.99 -6.18 -9.55
C GLY A 368 0.95 -5.41 -8.24
N SER A 369 1.16 -6.09 -7.11
CA SER A 369 1.24 -5.47 -5.78
C SER A 369 2.10 -6.32 -4.84
N ALA A 370 2.71 -5.67 -3.84
CA ALA A 370 3.44 -6.36 -2.78
C ALA A 370 2.58 -7.44 -2.08
N SER A 371 1.29 -7.16 -1.88
CA SER A 371 0.31 -8.10 -1.33
C SER A 371 0.21 -9.39 -2.14
N GLY A 372 0.16 -9.29 -3.47
CA GLY A 372 0.10 -10.47 -4.33
C GLY A 372 1.38 -11.31 -4.31
N ILE A 373 2.55 -10.65 -4.34
CA ILE A 373 3.87 -11.31 -4.23
C ILE A 373 3.99 -12.07 -2.89
N ILE A 374 3.59 -11.44 -1.78
CA ILE A 374 3.59 -12.08 -0.46
C ILE A 374 2.64 -13.28 -0.45
N ALA A 375 1.46 -13.15 -1.05
CA ALA A 375 0.50 -14.24 -1.11
C ALA A 375 1.04 -15.44 -1.88
N MET A 376 1.72 -15.21 -3.00
CA MET A 376 2.41 -16.23 -3.78
C MET A 376 3.57 -16.88 -3.01
N SER A 377 4.33 -16.11 -2.23
CA SER A 377 5.41 -16.62 -1.37
C SER A 377 4.91 -17.46 -0.19
N LYS A 378 3.78 -17.10 0.41
CA LYS A 378 3.25 -17.75 1.62
C LYS A 378 2.32 -18.93 1.37
N LEU A 379 1.67 -19.00 0.20
CA LEU A 379 0.73 -20.05 -0.15
C LEU A 379 1.13 -20.70 -1.46
N LYS A 380 1.48 -21.99 -1.40
CA LYS A 380 1.86 -22.78 -2.57
C LYS A 380 0.74 -22.91 -3.60
N GLU A 381 -0.51 -22.71 -3.18
CA GLU A 381 -1.69 -22.73 -4.03
C GLU A 381 -1.76 -21.53 -4.98
N ILE A 382 -1.16 -20.40 -4.60
CA ILE A 382 -1.08 -19.21 -5.43
C ILE A 382 0.15 -19.33 -6.33
N THR A 383 -0.10 -19.44 -7.63
CA THR A 383 0.88 -19.27 -8.68
C THR A 383 0.36 -18.24 -9.66
N PHE A 384 1.23 -17.67 -10.49
CA PHE A 384 0.82 -16.76 -11.55
C PHE A 384 -0.35 -17.32 -12.38
N PHE A 385 -0.23 -18.57 -12.83
CA PHE A 385 -1.28 -19.21 -13.64
C PHE A 385 -2.56 -19.52 -12.86
N SER A 386 -2.47 -19.91 -11.58
CA SER A 386 -3.67 -20.18 -10.77
C SER A 386 -4.44 -18.88 -10.47
N TYR A 387 -3.73 -17.76 -10.32
CA TYR A 387 -4.30 -16.43 -10.16
C TYR A 387 -4.97 -15.92 -11.44
N CYS A 388 -4.31 -16.06 -12.59
CA CYS A 388 -4.79 -15.55 -13.89
C CYS A 388 -6.20 -16.04 -14.27
N ARG A 389 -6.60 -17.25 -13.82
CA ARG A 389 -7.95 -17.78 -14.03
C ARG A 389 -9.06 -16.88 -13.45
N TYR A 390 -8.73 -16.04 -12.47
CA TYR A 390 -9.69 -15.17 -11.78
C TYR A 390 -9.65 -13.71 -12.25
N ILE A 391 -8.79 -13.36 -13.22
CA ILE A 391 -8.70 -12.01 -13.80
C ILE A 391 -10.08 -11.48 -14.22
N PRO A 392 -10.95 -12.24 -14.91
CA PRO A 392 -12.26 -11.71 -15.30
C PRO A 392 -13.12 -11.27 -14.11
N ALA A 393 -13.12 -12.05 -13.02
CA ALA A 393 -13.87 -11.70 -11.81
C ALA A 393 -13.26 -10.48 -11.09
N LEU A 394 -11.93 -10.43 -11.01
CA LEU A 394 -11.19 -9.30 -10.44
C LEU A 394 -11.44 -8.01 -11.23
N LEU A 395 -11.42 -8.09 -12.57
CA LEU A 395 -11.65 -6.95 -13.45
C LEU A 395 -13.08 -6.41 -13.29
N VAL A 396 -14.09 -7.28 -13.19
CA VAL A 396 -15.47 -6.85 -12.94
C VAL A 396 -15.59 -6.19 -11.56
N ALA A 397 -15.02 -6.78 -10.52
CA ALA A 397 -15.03 -6.20 -9.17
C ALA A 397 -14.33 -4.82 -9.14
N TYR A 398 -13.16 -4.72 -9.75
CA TYR A 398 -12.42 -3.47 -9.96
C TYR A 398 -13.25 -2.42 -10.70
N THR A 399 -13.92 -2.82 -11.80
CA THR A 399 -14.78 -1.93 -12.59
C THR A 399 -15.95 -1.40 -11.78
N ILE A 400 -16.60 -2.25 -10.97
CA ILE A 400 -17.73 -1.85 -10.12
C ILE A 400 -17.30 -0.81 -9.10
N GLY A 401 -16.18 -1.04 -8.41
CA GLY A 401 -15.69 -0.07 -7.43
C GLY A 401 -15.22 1.22 -8.11
N TYR A 402 -14.53 1.14 -9.25
CA TYR A 402 -14.11 2.33 -10.00
C TYR A 402 -15.32 3.16 -10.47
N ALA A 403 -16.34 2.52 -11.04
CA ALA A 403 -17.55 3.19 -11.48
C ALA A 403 -18.29 3.86 -10.30
N LEU A 404 -18.35 3.19 -9.16
CA LEU A 404 -18.96 3.74 -7.95
C LEU A 404 -18.14 4.92 -7.38
N THR A 405 -16.81 4.84 -7.43
CA THR A 405 -15.92 5.95 -7.06
C THR A 405 -16.19 7.18 -7.93
N ILE A 406 -16.26 7.02 -9.26
CA ILE A 406 -16.56 8.15 -10.16
C ILE A 406 -17.97 8.68 -9.93
N TYR A 407 -18.95 7.81 -9.70
CA TYR A 407 -20.33 8.21 -9.41
C TYR A 407 -20.42 9.06 -8.14
N LEU A 408 -19.83 8.60 -7.03
CA LEU A 408 -19.81 9.34 -5.77
C LEU A 408 -18.98 10.62 -5.90
N GLY A 409 -17.83 10.55 -6.57
CA GLY A 409 -16.96 11.69 -6.82
C GLY A 409 -17.71 12.83 -7.51
N ARG A 410 -18.42 12.54 -8.62
CA ARG A 410 -19.24 13.53 -9.34
C ARG A 410 -20.46 14.03 -8.58
N TYR A 411 -20.95 13.25 -7.61
CA TYR A 411 -22.13 13.63 -6.82
C TYR A 411 -21.77 14.62 -5.71
N PHE A 412 -20.59 14.49 -5.11
CA PHE A 412 -20.14 15.30 -3.99
C PHE A 412 -19.19 16.46 -4.37
N TYR A 413 -18.50 16.36 -5.52
CA TYR A 413 -17.52 17.34 -6.02
C TYR A 413 -17.75 17.60 -7.50
#